data_AF-T0LGS9-F1
#
_entry.id   AF-T0LGS9-F1
#
_cell.length_a   1.000
_cell.length_b   1.000
_cell.length_c   1.000
_cell.angle_alpha   90.00
_cell.angle_beta   90.00
_cell.angle_gamma   90.00
#
_symmetry.space_group_name_H-M   'P 1'
#
loop_
_entity.id
_entity.type
_entity.pdbx_description
1 polymer ?
#
loop_
_entity_poly.entity_id
_entity_poly.type
_entity_poly.pdbx_seq_one_letter_code
_entity_poly.pdbx_strand_id
1 'polypeptide(L)'
;MKVKALILIFLFLFSTVLAQEKAVKDKWFSFDKFQHFFLSTHLTVFSYEIYHRSYHNTKESSRYFSSGLVLTLGIGKETWDSKKPKGKFSYKDLIADGLGIILGLSIANNLK
;
A
#
# COMPACT_ATOMS: atom_id res chain seq x y z
N MET A 1 2.07 -4.99 24.89
CA MET A 1 1.67 -6.21 24.13
C MET A 1 0.81 -5.90 22.90
N LYS A 2 -0.15 -4.96 22.94
CA LYS A 2 -1.06 -4.66 21.81
C LYS A 2 -0.36 -4.17 20.52
N VAL A 3 0.65 -3.31 20.63
CA VAL A 3 1.39 -2.76 19.47
C VAL A 3 2.24 -3.82 18.75
N LYS A 4 2.91 -4.71 19.49
CA LYS A 4 3.70 -5.80 18.88
C LYS A 4 2.82 -6.77 18.09
N ALA A 5 1.63 -7.09 18.61
CA ALA A 5 0.65 -7.91 17.90
C ALA A 5 0.15 -7.23 16.62
N LEU A 6 -0.14 -5.92 16.65
CA LEU A 6 -0.53 -5.14 15.46
C LEU A 6 0.57 -5.11 14.40
N ILE A 7 1.84 -4.93 14.80
CA ILE A 7 2.98 -4.95 13.88
C ILE A 7 3.13 -6.34 13.25
N LEU A 8 3.00 -7.42 14.04
CA LEU A 8 3.08 -8.79 13.53
C LEU A 8 1.92 -9.11 12.57
N ILE A 9 0.70 -8.63 12.87
CA ILE A 9 -0.47 -8.77 11.98
C ILE A 9 -0.21 -8.00 10.68
N PHE A 10 0.30 -6.77 10.76
CA PHE A 10 0.63 -5.96 9.59
C PHE A 10 1.71 -6.63 8.72
N LEU A 11 2.79 -7.14 9.34
CA LEU A 11 3.87 -7.86 8.64
C LEU A 11 3.38 -9.16 8.01
N PHE A 12 2.47 -9.88 8.68
CA PHE A 12 1.85 -11.08 8.14
C PHE A 12 0.92 -10.77 6.96
N LEU A 13 0.10 -9.72 7.06
CA LEU A 13 -0.72 -9.27 5.93
C LEU A 13 0.16 -8.83 4.76
N PHE A 14 1.26 -8.11 5.03
CA PHE A 14 2.22 -7.68 4.01
C PHE A 14 2.88 -8.85 3.29
N SER A 15 3.29 -9.90 4.02
CA SER A 15 3.91 -11.09 3.40
C SER A 15 2.95 -11.88 2.52
N THR A 16 1.66 -11.96 2.89
CA THR A 16 0.64 -12.64 2.05
C THR A 16 0.38 -11.91 0.75
N VAL A 17 0.44 -10.57 0.73
CA VAL A 17 0.29 -9.77 -0.50
C VAL A 17 1.45 -9.99 -1.46
N LEU A 18 2.69 -10.07 -0.95
CA LEU A 18 3.88 -10.29 -1.78
C LEU A 18 3.95 -11.72 -2.37
N ALA A 19 3.36 -12.69 -1.69
CA ALA A 19 3.39 -14.11 -2.07
C ALA A 19 2.23 -14.53 -2.99
N GLN A 20 1.27 -13.65 -3.27
CA GLN A 20 0.06 -14.03 -3.99
C GLN A 20 0.32 -14.29 -5.47
N GLU A 21 0.00 -15.50 -5.94
CA GLU A 21 -0.06 -15.80 -7.36
C GLU A 21 -1.29 -15.14 -8.00
N LYS A 22 -1.08 -14.48 -9.15
CA LYS A 22 -2.19 -13.87 -9.87
C LYS A 22 -3.09 -14.93 -10.48
N ALA A 23 -4.40 -14.79 -10.23
CA ALA A 23 -5.40 -15.61 -10.88
C ALA A 23 -5.31 -15.46 -12.41
N VAL A 24 -5.62 -16.55 -13.14
CA VAL A 24 -5.57 -16.61 -14.62
C VAL A 24 -6.38 -15.49 -15.29
N LYS A 25 -7.42 -14.98 -14.62
CA LYS A 25 -8.20 -13.81 -15.04
C LYS A 25 -8.09 -12.69 -14.01
N ASP A 26 -7.50 -11.58 -14.43
CA ASP A 26 -7.39 -10.34 -13.65
C ASP A 26 -8.76 -9.63 -13.57
N LYS A 27 -9.48 -9.86 -12.48
CA LYS A 27 -10.82 -9.26 -12.23
C LYS A 27 -10.68 -7.94 -11.47
N TRP A 28 -11.59 -7.00 -11.75
CA TRP A 28 -11.64 -5.71 -11.04
C TRP A 28 -12.03 -5.85 -9.56
N PHE A 29 -12.96 -6.76 -9.27
CA PHE A 29 -13.43 -7.04 -7.91
C PHE A 29 -12.89 -8.40 -7.46
N SER A 30 -11.60 -8.47 -7.19
CA SER A 30 -10.95 -9.64 -6.60
C SER A 30 -10.42 -9.32 -5.20
N PHE A 31 -10.21 -10.36 -4.40
CA PHE A 31 -9.58 -10.21 -3.08
C PHE A 31 -8.18 -9.59 -3.18
N ASP A 32 -7.47 -9.89 -4.27
CA ASP A 32 -6.20 -9.28 -4.67
C ASP A 32 -6.30 -7.74 -4.75
N LYS A 33 -7.30 -7.18 -5.44
CA LYS A 33 -7.47 -5.71 -5.52
C LYS A 33 -7.83 -5.10 -4.17
N PHE A 34 -8.61 -5.82 -3.37
CA PHE A 34 -8.94 -5.39 -2.02
C PHE A 34 -7.69 -5.30 -1.13
N GLN A 35 -6.80 -6.29 -1.24
CA GLN A 35 -5.52 -6.27 -0.51
C GLN A 35 -4.63 -5.10 -0.95
N HIS A 36 -4.47 -4.87 -2.26
CA HIS A 36 -3.75 -3.72 -2.80
C HIS A 36 -4.28 -2.40 -2.23
N PHE A 37 -5.59 -2.19 -2.33
CA PHE A 37 -6.26 -1.00 -1.78
C PHE A 37 -6.04 -0.84 -0.27
N PHE A 38 -6.29 -1.89 0.51
CA PHE A 38 -6.24 -1.84 1.97
C PHE A 38 -4.82 -1.61 2.48
N LEU A 39 -3.85 -2.31 1.89
CA LEU A 39 -2.44 -2.21 2.25
C LEU A 39 -1.88 -0.84 1.88
N SER A 40 -2.19 -0.35 0.67
CA SER A 40 -1.78 0.99 0.23
C SER A 40 -2.38 2.08 1.14
N THR A 41 -3.66 1.95 1.53
CA THR A 41 -4.29 2.86 2.51
C THR A 41 -3.53 2.88 3.84
N HIS A 42 -3.24 1.71 4.41
CA HIS A 42 -2.55 1.61 5.70
C HIS A 42 -1.11 2.13 5.64
N LEU A 43 -0.36 1.76 4.59
CA LEU A 43 0.99 2.24 4.38
C LEU A 43 1.03 3.75 4.22
N THR A 44 0.09 4.34 3.49
CA THR A 44 0.02 5.80 3.33
C THR A 44 -0.23 6.49 4.66
N VAL A 45 -1.20 6.05 5.46
CA VAL A 45 -1.46 6.61 6.79
C VAL A 45 -0.23 6.44 7.69
N PHE A 46 0.32 5.24 7.76
CA PHE A 46 1.44 4.94 8.66
C PHE A 46 2.71 5.71 8.31
N SER A 47 3.08 5.74 7.03
CA SER A 47 4.24 6.49 6.55
C SER A 47 4.05 8.00 6.70
N TYR A 48 2.84 8.51 6.46
CA TYR A 48 2.50 9.91 6.72
C TYR A 48 2.71 10.26 8.20
N GLU A 49 2.13 9.47 9.10
CA GLU A 49 2.17 9.72 10.54
C GLU A 49 3.58 9.69 11.10
N ILE A 50 4.39 8.71 10.68
CA ILE A 50 5.81 8.66 11.04
C ILE A 50 6.54 9.91 10.52
N TYR A 51 6.39 10.21 9.23
CA TYR A 51 7.12 11.32 8.61
C TYR A 51 6.71 12.69 9.16
N HIS A 52 5.43 12.86 9.48
CA HIS A 52 4.89 14.08 10.04
C HIS A 52 5.19 14.23 11.54
N ARG A 53 4.84 13.23 12.37
CA ARG A 53 4.91 13.35 13.83
C ARG A 53 6.26 12.99 14.39
N SER A 54 6.90 11.91 13.91
CA SER A 54 8.18 11.46 14.46
C SER A 54 9.36 12.28 13.92
N TYR A 55 9.26 12.77 12.69
CA TYR A 55 10.30 13.59 12.06
C TYR A 55 9.94 15.09 11.98
N HIS A 56 8.81 15.51 12.55
CA HIS A 56 8.37 16.90 12.62
C HIS A 56 8.30 17.64 11.26
N ASN A 57 8.10 16.92 10.16
CA ASN A 57 7.99 17.53 8.83
C ASN A 57 6.64 18.21 8.63
N THR A 58 6.54 19.08 7.62
CA THR A 58 5.28 19.73 7.28
C THR A 58 4.24 18.71 6.78
N LYS A 59 2.95 19.06 6.92
CA LYS A 59 1.85 18.24 6.38
C LYS A 59 1.99 18.03 4.87
N GLU A 60 2.43 19.06 4.15
CA GLU A 60 2.63 18.99 2.70
C GLU A 60 3.75 18.00 2.34
N SER A 61 4.93 18.14 2.94
CA SER A 61 6.06 17.22 2.71
C SER A 61 5.69 15.77 3.03
N SER A 62 4.92 15.57 4.11
CA SER A 62 4.43 14.26 4.52
C SER A 62 3.44 13.63 3.53
N ARG A 63 2.60 14.43 2.85
CA ARG A 63 1.73 13.95 1.76
C ARG A 63 2.54 13.47 0.56
N TYR A 64 3.52 14.26 0.13
CA TYR A 64 4.36 13.89 -1.01
C TYR A 64 5.21 12.66 -0.71
N PHE A 65 5.80 12.60 0.48
CA PHE A 65 6.60 11.47 0.91
C PHE A 65 5.78 10.17 0.97
N SER A 66 4.66 10.19 1.71
CA SER A 66 3.82 8.98 1.88
C SER A 66 3.21 8.49 0.57
N SER A 67 2.70 9.39 -0.28
CA SER A 67 2.15 9.00 -1.58
C SER A 67 3.23 8.48 -2.53
N GLY A 68 4.39 9.15 -2.60
CA GLY A 68 5.52 8.72 -3.43
C GLY A 68 6.09 7.37 -3.00
N LEU A 69 6.23 7.14 -1.69
CA LEU A 69 6.69 5.87 -1.13
C LEU A 69 5.77 4.72 -1.55
N VAL A 70 4.47 4.85 -1.29
CA VAL A 70 3.50 3.78 -1.56
C VAL A 70 3.33 3.54 -3.06
N LEU A 71 3.29 4.60 -3.87
CA LEU A 71 3.23 4.48 -5.32
C LEU A 71 4.46 3.73 -5.88
N THR A 72 5.65 4.06 -5.39
CA THR A 72 6.90 3.40 -5.79
C THR A 72 6.87 1.92 -5.40
N LEU A 73 6.36 1.58 -4.22
CA LEU A 73 6.20 0.19 -3.79
C LEU A 73 5.20 -0.58 -4.67
N GLY A 74 4.05 0.02 -5.02
CA GLY A 74 3.06 -0.58 -5.91
C GLY A 74 3.61 -0.85 -7.32
N ILE A 75 4.24 0.16 -7.93
CA ILE A 75 4.90 0.02 -9.24
C ILE A 75 6.03 -1.01 -9.18
N GLY A 76 6.85 -0.97 -8.13
CA GLY A 76 7.95 -1.90 -7.91
C GLY A 76 7.46 -3.35 -7.82
N LYS A 77 6.39 -3.60 -7.06
CA LYS A 77 5.75 -4.91 -6.92
C LYS A 77 5.23 -5.42 -8.25
N GLU A 78 4.50 -4.62 -9.01
CA GLU A 78 3.96 -5.01 -10.32
C GLU A 78 5.06 -5.26 -11.36
N THR A 79 6.13 -4.47 -11.30
CA THR A 79 7.33 -4.66 -12.13
C THR A 79 8.10 -5.92 -11.74
N TRP A 80 8.11 -6.28 -10.46
CA TRP A 80 8.71 -7.51 -9.97
C TRP A 80 7.88 -8.73 -10.39
N ASP A 81 6.56 -8.65 -10.26
CA ASP A 81 5.64 -9.72 -10.65
C ASP A 81 5.69 -10.00 -12.15
N SER A 82 5.85 -8.98 -13.00
CA SER A 82 5.98 -9.18 -14.45
C SER A 82 7.25 -9.92 -14.87
N LYS A 83 8.28 -9.97 -14.00
CA LYS A 83 9.51 -10.74 -14.24
C LYS A 83 9.40 -12.21 -13.80
N LYS A 84 8.37 -12.58 -13.04
CA LYS A 84 8.17 -13.97 -12.58
C LYS A 84 7.61 -14.85 -13.71
N PRO A 85 7.92 -16.16 -13.74
CA PRO A 85 7.31 -17.08 -14.69
C PRO A 85 5.77 -17.05 -14.58
N LYS A 86 5.07 -16.78 -15.70
CA LYS A 86 3.60 -16.59 -15.77
C LYS A 86 3.04 -15.35 -15.05
N GLY A 87 3.89 -14.54 -14.42
CA GLY A 87 3.49 -13.28 -13.80
C GLY A 87 3.18 -12.21 -14.85
N LYS A 88 2.24 -11.32 -14.54
CA LYS A 88 1.82 -10.22 -15.41
C LYS A 88 1.69 -8.93 -14.62
N PHE A 89 2.14 -7.85 -15.23
CA PHE A 89 1.85 -6.50 -14.75
C PHE A 89 0.35 -6.24 -14.86
N SER A 90 -0.28 -5.80 -13.77
CA SER A 90 -1.69 -5.41 -13.74
C SER A 90 -1.80 -3.92 -13.44
N TYR A 91 -2.33 -3.19 -14.42
CA TYR A 91 -2.70 -1.79 -14.20
C TYR A 91 -3.86 -1.64 -13.19
N LYS A 92 -4.67 -2.69 -12.99
CA LYS A 92 -5.79 -2.68 -12.04
C LYS A 92 -5.30 -2.68 -10.60
N ASP A 93 -4.19 -3.38 -10.33
CA ASP A 93 -3.50 -3.32 -9.03
C ASP A 93 -3.02 -1.91 -8.73
N LEU A 94 -2.41 -1.24 -9.71
CA LEU A 94 -1.97 0.15 -9.54
C LEU A 94 -3.14 1.13 -9.33
N ILE A 95 -4.29 0.89 -9.96
CA ILE A 95 -5.49 1.69 -9.70
C ILE A 95 -5.98 1.46 -8.26
N ALA A 96 -5.99 0.22 -7.79
CA ALA A 96 -6.36 -0.09 -6.41
C ALA A 96 -5.39 0.56 -5.41
N ASP A 97 -4.08 0.53 -5.69
CA ASP A 97 -3.06 1.22 -4.90
C ASP A 97 -3.29 2.74 -4.87
N GLY A 98 -3.56 3.35 -6.04
CA GLY A 98 -3.86 4.77 -6.15
C GLY A 98 -5.09 5.20 -5.35
N LEU A 99 -6.18 4.42 -5.42
CA LEU A 99 -7.37 4.64 -4.60
C LEU A 99 -7.06 4.52 -3.10
N GLY A 100 -6.22 3.55 -2.73
CA GLY A 100 -5.77 3.37 -1.36
C GLY A 100 -4.95 4.56 -0.85
N ILE A 101 -4.03 5.09 -1.67
CA ILE A 101 -3.26 6.30 -1.36
C ILE A 101 -4.19 7.50 -1.15
N ILE A 102 -5.16 7.71 -2.04
CA ILE A 102 -6.12 8.83 -1.91
C ILE A 102 -6.89 8.74 -0.60
N LEU A 103 -7.44 7.56 -0.28
CA LEU A 103 -8.16 7.36 0.98
C LEU A 103 -7.22 7.53 2.18
N GLY A 104 -6.02 6.97 2.13
CA GLY A 104 -5.03 7.07 3.20
C GLY A 104 -4.63 8.51 3.49
N LEU A 105 -4.39 9.33 2.46
CA LEU A 105 -4.13 10.76 2.62
C LEU A 105 -5.34 11.51 3.19
N SER A 106 -6.56 11.16 2.75
CA SER A 106 -7.78 11.76 3.30
C SER A 106 -7.90 11.49 4.80
N ILE A 107 -7.68 10.24 5.23
CA ILE A 107 -7.67 9.87 6.65
C ILE A 107 -6.57 10.63 7.38
N ALA A 108 -5.33 10.57 6.89
CA ALA A 108 -4.18 11.16 7.54
C ALA A 108 -4.27 12.68 7.70
N ASN A 109 -4.86 13.38 6.74
CA ASN A 109 -5.09 14.83 6.83
C ASN A 109 -6.11 15.23 7.90
N ASN A 110 -7.04 14.33 8.23
CA ASN A 110 -8.07 14.54 9.25
C ASN A 110 -7.63 14.06 10.64
N LEU A 111 -6.49 13.36 10.75
CA LEU A 111 -5.90 13.01 12.05
C LEU A 111 -5.32 14.28 12.71
N LYS A 112 -5.77 14.56 13.94
CA LYS A 112 -5.31 15.69 14.77
C LYS A 112 -3.98 15.40 15.45
#